data_AF-A0AAD9X5P5-F1
#
_entry.id   AF-A0AAD9X5P5-F1
#
_cell.length_a   1.000
_cell.length_b   1.000
_cell.length_c   1.000
_cell.angle_alpha   90.00
_cell.angle_beta   90.00
_cell.angle_gamma   90.00
#
_symmetry.space_group_name_H-M   'P 1'
#
loop_
_entity.id
_entity.type
_entity.pdbx_description
1 polymer ?
#
loop_
_entity_poly.entity_id
_entity_poly.type
_entity_poly.pdbx_seq_one_letter_code
_entity_poly.pdbx_strand_id
1 'polypeptide(L)'
;MLLPPIEYLFNDIDRKALKSLLDKLWKEDDEFCKNKAEELFKQQNIDMAIYSIGLAFVKNRQRVQTYHPYFKAYAVHKVASKVNNWYAVLGIKDLTSGFDDIKKQYNRLASALRSCPSVAAESALRLVNFAWAVLSQPKLREAYDNQLFNSSEFLEYVSLSSSYSKAATQRNA
;
A
#
# COMPACT_ATOMS: atom_id res chain seq x y z
N MET A 1 -9.10 -2.94 -7.43
CA MET A 1 -8.06 -2.85 -6.38
C MET A 1 -7.09 -1.74 -6.79
N LEU A 2 -6.75 -0.80 -5.91
CA LEU A 2 -5.92 0.39 -6.20
C LEU A 2 -4.89 0.48 -5.08
N LEU A 3 -3.99 -0.49 -5.12
CA LEU A 3 -2.80 -0.58 -4.29
C LEU A 3 -1.63 -0.77 -5.25
N PRO A 4 -0.39 -0.46 -4.82
CA PRO A 4 0.77 -0.72 -5.64
C PRO A 4 0.85 -2.20 -6.02
N PRO A 5 1.56 -2.53 -7.12
CA PRO A 5 1.70 -3.92 -7.58
C PRO A 5 2.11 -4.85 -6.43
N ILE A 6 1.60 -6.08 -6.43
CA ILE A 6 1.91 -7.06 -5.37
C ILE A 6 3.41 -7.38 -5.38
N GLU A 7 3.99 -7.43 -6.57
CA GLU A 7 5.42 -7.59 -6.83
C GLU A 7 6.24 -6.51 -6.10
N TYR A 8 5.70 -5.30 -6.03
CA TYR A 8 6.32 -4.18 -5.33
C TYR A 8 6.25 -4.34 -3.80
N LEU A 9 5.11 -4.79 -3.28
CA LEU A 9 4.92 -4.97 -1.85
C LEU A 9 5.89 -6.00 -1.27
N PHE A 10 6.24 -7.05 -2.02
CA PHE A 10 6.96 -8.22 -1.49
C PHE A 10 8.32 -8.51 -2.14
N ASN A 11 8.94 -7.55 -2.83
CA ASN A 11 10.26 -7.76 -3.46
C ASN A 11 11.37 -8.13 -2.45
N ASP A 12 11.24 -7.75 -1.19
CA ASP A 12 12.23 -7.86 -0.11
C ASP A 12 11.81 -8.86 1.00
N ILE A 13 10.77 -9.67 0.78
CA ILE A 13 10.26 -10.53 1.85
C ILE A 13 11.22 -11.67 2.21
N ASP A 14 11.38 -11.92 3.52
CA ASP A 14 12.02 -13.13 4.03
C ASP A 14 11.16 -14.36 3.70
N ARG A 15 11.59 -15.09 2.65
CA ARG A 15 10.91 -16.31 2.16
C ARG A 15 10.91 -17.45 3.18
N LYS A 16 11.95 -17.56 4.03
CA LYS A 16 12.04 -18.62 5.04
C LYS A 16 11.05 -18.36 6.17
N ALA A 17 11.00 -17.12 6.66
CA ALA A 17 10.01 -16.69 7.63
C ALA A 17 8.59 -16.82 7.08
N LEU A 18 8.36 -16.44 5.82
CA LEU A 18 7.08 -16.58 5.15
C LEU A 18 6.63 -18.05 5.12
N LYS A 19 7.51 -18.96 4.67
CA LYS A 19 7.19 -20.39 4.65
C LYS A 19 6.81 -20.91 6.03
N SER A 20 7.60 -20.58 7.05
CA SER A 20 7.29 -21.02 8.42
C SER A 20 5.95 -20.47 8.94
N LEU A 21 5.57 -19.26 8.54
CA LEU A 21 4.28 -18.69 8.89
C LEU A 21 3.14 -19.40 8.16
N LEU A 22 3.29 -19.62 6.86
CA LEU A 22 2.28 -20.29 6.04
C LEU A 22 1.99 -21.70 6.54
N ASP A 23 3.02 -22.47 6.91
CA ASP A 23 2.85 -23.83 7.47
C ASP A 23 1.97 -23.84 8.73
N LYS A 24 1.98 -22.75 9.51
CA LYS A 24 1.12 -22.56 10.67
C LYS A 24 -0.28 -22.13 10.26
N LEU A 25 -0.39 -21.06 9.46
CA LEU A 25 -1.68 -20.48 9.09
C LEU A 25 -2.53 -21.38 8.18
N TRP A 26 -1.92 -22.31 7.44
CA TRP A 26 -2.68 -23.15 6.50
C TRP A 26 -3.72 -24.02 7.19
N LYS A 27 -3.45 -24.42 8.43
CA LYS A 27 -4.31 -25.29 9.26
C LYS A 27 -5.42 -24.55 9.98
N GLU A 28 -5.37 -23.22 9.99
CA GLU A 28 -6.25 -22.36 10.77
C GLU A 28 -7.35 -21.73 9.91
N ASP A 29 -8.35 -21.12 10.54
CA ASP A 29 -9.42 -20.40 9.86
C ASP A 29 -9.03 -18.96 9.46
N ASP A 30 -9.94 -18.26 8.78
CA ASP A 30 -9.73 -16.88 8.34
C ASP A 30 -9.65 -15.88 9.52
N GLU A 31 -10.36 -16.13 10.61
CA GLU A 31 -10.43 -15.24 11.77
C GLU A 31 -9.11 -15.28 12.54
N PHE A 32 -8.53 -16.47 12.71
CA PHE A 32 -7.20 -16.68 13.23
C PHE A 32 -6.17 -15.95 12.36
N CYS A 33 -6.23 -16.10 11.04
CA CYS A 33 -5.32 -15.41 10.12
C CYS A 33 -5.42 -13.87 10.28
N LYS A 34 -6.63 -13.33 10.42
CA LYS A 34 -6.87 -11.90 10.66
C LYS A 34 -6.31 -11.45 12.01
N ASN A 35 -6.55 -12.20 13.09
CA ASN A 35 -6.00 -11.89 14.42
C ASN A 35 -4.46 -11.96 14.42
N LYS A 36 -3.90 -12.95 13.71
CA LYS A 36 -2.45 -13.07 13.57
C LYS A 36 -1.83 -11.91 12.81
N ALA A 37 -2.53 -11.38 11.80
CA ALA A 37 -2.10 -10.20 11.08
C ALA A 37 -1.96 -8.98 12.01
N GLU A 38 -2.93 -8.77 12.90
CA GLU A 38 -2.89 -7.70 13.90
C GLU A 38 -1.73 -7.85 14.89
N GLU A 39 -1.46 -9.07 15.37
CA GLU A 39 -0.31 -9.35 16.22
C GLU A 39 1.03 -9.04 15.52
N LEU A 40 1.18 -9.50 14.28
CA LEU A 40 2.38 -9.28 13.48
C LEU A 40 2.59 -7.81 13.19
N PHE A 41 1.52 -7.06 12.94
CA PHE A 41 1.60 -5.61 12.77
C PHE A 41 2.08 -4.92 14.05
N LYS A 42 1.57 -5.31 15.23
CA LYS A 42 2.05 -4.79 16.53
C LYS A 42 3.53 -5.10 16.77
N GLN A 43 4.02 -6.21 16.23
CA GLN A 43 5.43 -6.60 16.25
C GLN A 43 6.27 -5.89 15.17
N GLN A 44 5.69 -4.92 14.45
CA GLN A 44 6.29 -4.22 13.32
C GLN A 44 6.65 -5.13 12.13
N ASN A 45 6.13 -6.35 12.09
CA ASN A 45 6.32 -7.28 10.99
C ASN A 45 5.22 -7.10 9.94
N ILE A 46 5.30 -5.98 9.21
CA ILE A 46 4.26 -5.54 8.27
C ILE A 46 4.09 -6.54 7.12
N ASP A 47 5.18 -7.11 6.60
CA ASP A 47 5.12 -8.07 5.49
C ASP A 47 4.29 -9.30 5.85
N MET A 48 4.58 -9.90 7.00
CA MET A 48 3.83 -11.06 7.49
C MET A 48 2.39 -10.71 7.84
N ALA A 49 2.12 -9.48 8.32
CA ALA A 49 0.76 -9.01 8.55
C ALA A 49 -0.04 -8.94 7.23
N ILE A 50 0.54 -8.37 6.17
CA ILE A 50 -0.09 -8.31 4.83
C ILE A 50 -0.36 -9.72 4.28
N TYR A 51 0.59 -10.65 4.41
CA TYR A 51 0.38 -12.03 3.98
C TYR A 51 -0.71 -12.74 4.80
N SER A 52 -0.72 -12.56 6.11
CA SER A 52 -1.71 -13.20 7.00
C SER A 52 -3.13 -12.75 6.67
N ILE A 53 -3.35 -11.45 6.48
CA ILE A 53 -4.67 -10.96 6.07
C ILE A 53 -5.01 -11.39 4.64
N GLY A 54 -4.02 -11.44 3.73
CA GLY A 54 -4.17 -11.97 2.38
C GLY A 54 -4.61 -13.44 2.37
N LEU A 55 -4.15 -14.24 3.32
CA LEU A 55 -4.58 -15.63 3.47
C LEU A 55 -6.01 -15.74 4.02
N ALA A 56 -6.41 -14.86 4.95
CA ALA A 56 -7.80 -14.78 5.42
C ALA A 56 -8.78 -14.56 4.26
N PHE A 57 -8.42 -13.70 3.30
CA PHE A 57 -9.18 -13.51 2.06
C PHE A 57 -9.35 -14.78 1.23
N VAL A 58 -8.28 -15.55 1.07
CA VAL A 58 -8.29 -16.77 0.26
C VAL A 58 -9.15 -17.85 0.92
N LYS A 59 -9.06 -17.95 2.26
CA LYS A 59 -9.81 -18.92 3.07
C LYS A 59 -11.31 -18.62 3.09
N ASN A 60 -11.70 -17.34 3.15
CA ASN A 60 -13.10 -16.96 3.21
C ASN A 60 -13.45 -15.81 2.26
N ARG A 61 -13.76 -16.17 1.02
CA ARG A 61 -14.12 -15.21 -0.05
C ARG A 61 -15.42 -14.45 0.23
N GLN A 62 -16.29 -14.94 1.09
CA GLN A 62 -17.56 -14.27 1.41
C GLN A 62 -17.32 -13.06 2.35
N ARG A 63 -16.24 -13.08 3.14
CA ARG A 63 -15.85 -12.01 4.08
C ARG A 63 -14.82 -11.01 3.52
N VAL A 64 -14.62 -10.99 2.21
CA VAL A 64 -13.68 -10.10 1.49
C VAL A 64 -13.81 -8.63 1.93
N GLN A 65 -15.04 -8.12 2.08
CA GLN A 65 -15.26 -6.73 2.50
C GLN A 65 -14.74 -6.44 3.91
N THR A 66 -14.72 -7.45 4.80
CA THR A 66 -14.19 -7.33 6.16
C THR A 66 -12.68 -7.17 6.17
N TYR A 67 -11.96 -7.88 5.29
CA TYR A 67 -10.48 -7.88 5.30
C TYR A 67 -9.85 -6.78 4.43
N HIS A 68 -10.60 -6.19 3.50
CA HIS A 68 -10.10 -5.12 2.62
C HIS A 68 -9.57 -3.90 3.36
N PRO A 69 -10.27 -3.36 4.37
CA PRO A 69 -9.77 -2.26 5.17
C PRO A 69 -8.44 -2.59 5.88
N TYR A 70 -8.31 -3.80 6.44
CA TYR A 70 -7.07 -4.27 7.10
C TYR A 70 -5.89 -4.30 6.11
N PHE A 71 -6.09 -4.94 4.96
CA PHE A 71 -5.05 -5.01 3.92
C PHE A 71 -4.61 -3.61 3.47
N LYS A 72 -5.56 -2.68 3.28
CA LYS A 72 -5.24 -1.28 2.94
C LYS A 72 -4.39 -0.62 4.02
N ALA A 73 -4.76 -0.78 5.29
CA ALA A 73 -4.01 -0.17 6.40
C ALA A 73 -2.55 -0.65 6.42
N TYR A 74 -2.31 -1.97 6.32
CA TYR A 74 -0.95 -2.51 6.30
C TYR A 74 -0.18 -2.15 5.04
N ALA A 75 -0.82 -2.17 3.87
CA ALA A 75 -0.19 -1.80 2.61
C ALA A 75 0.26 -0.33 2.62
N VAL A 76 -0.56 0.59 3.15
CA VAL A 76 -0.17 2.00 3.32
C VAL A 76 1.13 2.11 4.12
N HIS A 77 1.25 1.36 5.22
CA HIS A 77 2.47 1.33 6.03
C HIS A 77 3.68 0.81 5.25
N LYS A 78 3.55 -0.33 4.55
CA LYS A 78 4.65 -0.92 3.77
C LYS A 78 5.13 0.01 2.65
N VAL A 79 4.20 0.72 2.02
CA VAL A 79 4.52 1.63 0.91
C VAL A 79 5.22 2.88 1.44
N ALA A 80 4.69 3.47 2.51
CA ALA A 80 5.31 4.62 3.15
C ALA A 80 6.70 4.31 3.74
N SER A 81 6.97 3.07 4.16
CA SER A 81 8.29 2.67 4.66
C SER A 81 9.31 2.41 3.54
N LYS A 82 8.85 2.04 2.33
CA LYS A 82 9.73 1.70 1.21
C LYS A 82 10.06 2.87 0.30
N VAL A 83 9.12 3.80 0.13
CA VAL A 83 9.31 4.92 -0.80
C VAL A 83 8.79 6.19 -0.18
N ASN A 84 9.51 7.26 -0.43
CA ASN A 84 8.96 8.60 -0.32
C ASN A 84 7.98 8.89 -1.49
N ASN A 85 7.08 7.95 -1.85
CA ASN A 85 6.10 8.03 -2.94
C ASN A 85 4.67 8.22 -2.41
N TRP A 86 4.24 9.48 -2.26
CA TRP A 86 2.91 9.84 -1.78
C TRP A 86 1.78 9.45 -2.73
N TYR A 87 2.04 9.34 -4.04
CA TYR A 87 1.05 8.80 -4.97
C TYR A 87 0.81 7.32 -4.68
N ALA A 88 1.87 6.54 -4.47
CA ALA A 88 1.77 5.13 -4.15
C ALA A 88 1.07 4.91 -2.80
N VAL A 89 1.30 5.78 -1.81
CA VAL A 89 0.56 5.76 -0.52
C VAL A 89 -0.95 5.95 -0.73
N LEU A 90 -1.36 6.81 -1.67
CA LEU A 90 -2.77 6.96 -2.05
C LEU A 90 -3.28 5.86 -3.00
N GLY A 91 -2.43 4.90 -3.38
CA GLY A 91 -2.76 3.84 -4.33
C GLY A 91 -2.86 4.31 -5.79
N ILE A 92 -2.26 5.46 -6.12
CA ILE A 92 -2.23 6.06 -7.44
C ILE A 92 -1.00 5.55 -8.19
N LYS A 93 -1.23 4.90 -9.34
CA LYS A 93 -0.15 4.41 -10.22
C LYS A 93 0.29 5.46 -11.24
N ASP A 94 -0.65 6.27 -11.70
CA ASP A 94 -0.41 7.30 -12.70
C ASP A 94 -0.07 8.62 -12.02
N LEU A 95 1.19 9.02 -12.09
CA LEU A 95 1.68 10.27 -11.49
C LEU A 95 1.16 11.51 -12.22
N THR A 96 0.65 11.34 -13.44
CA THR A 96 0.00 12.41 -14.20
C THR A 96 -1.44 12.65 -13.77
N SER A 97 -1.95 11.88 -12.79
CA SER A 97 -3.31 12.03 -12.25
C SER A 97 -3.63 13.48 -11.90
N GLY A 98 -4.79 13.94 -12.37
CA GLY A 98 -5.31 15.27 -12.05
C GLY A 98 -5.69 15.40 -10.58
N PHE A 99 -5.88 16.64 -10.13
CA PHE A 99 -6.28 16.93 -8.74
C PHE A 99 -7.56 16.17 -8.33
N ASP A 100 -8.57 16.11 -9.20
CA ASP A 100 -9.84 15.45 -8.89
C ASP A 100 -9.69 13.93 -8.70
N ASP A 101 -8.83 13.28 -9.49
CA ASP A 101 -8.51 11.87 -9.32
C ASP A 101 -7.78 11.61 -8.00
N ILE A 102 -6.80 12.44 -7.66
CA ILE A 102 -6.09 12.36 -6.38
C ILE A 102 -7.07 12.52 -5.22
N LYS A 103 -7.94 13.53 -5.27
CA LYS A 103 -8.97 13.81 -4.26
C LYS A 103 -9.93 12.64 -4.10
N LYS A 104 -10.37 12.05 -5.22
CA LYS A 104 -11.25 10.87 -5.22
C LYS A 104 -10.58 9.68 -4.56
N GLN A 105 -9.30 9.41 -4.86
CA GLN A 105 -8.56 8.32 -4.23
C GLN A 105 -8.36 8.54 -2.73
N TYR A 106 -7.93 9.74 -2.33
CA TYR A 106 -7.79 10.11 -0.93
C TYR A 106 -9.10 9.89 -0.16
N ASN A 107 -10.22 10.44 -0.65
CA ASN A 107 -11.51 10.32 0.04
C ASN A 107 -11.93 8.86 0.24
N ARG A 108 -11.77 8.03 -0.80
CA ARG A 108 -12.13 6.61 -0.75
C ARG A 108 -11.22 5.83 0.22
N LEU A 109 -9.92 6.11 0.23
CA LEU A 109 -8.97 5.44 1.10
C LEU A 109 -9.17 5.88 2.56
N ALA A 110 -9.26 7.18 2.82
CA ALA A 110 -9.51 7.74 4.14
C ALA A 110 -10.83 7.25 4.73
N SER A 111 -11.90 7.17 3.92
CA SER A 111 -13.19 6.61 4.36
C SER A 111 -13.06 5.15 4.77
N ALA A 112 -12.37 4.32 3.98
CA ALA A 112 -12.16 2.91 4.32
C ALA A 112 -11.32 2.70 5.58
N LEU A 113 -10.36 3.59 5.85
CA LEU A 113 -9.52 3.51 7.05
C LEU A 113 -10.27 3.98 8.31
N ARG A 114 -11.12 5.01 8.21
CA ARG A 114 -11.91 5.50 9.36
C ARG A 114 -12.87 4.47 9.92
N SER A 115 -13.40 3.58 9.09
CA SER A 115 -14.29 2.49 9.52
C SER A 115 -13.55 1.17 9.74
N CYS A 116 -12.21 1.16 9.64
CA CYS A 116 -11.42 -0.05 9.81
C CYS A 116 -11.18 -0.33 11.31
N PRO A 117 -11.51 -1.54 11.82
CA PRO A 117 -11.27 -1.90 13.21
C PRO A 117 -9.83 -2.35 13.51
N SER A 118 -8.91 -2.24 12.55
CA SER A 118 -7.50 -2.61 12.71
C SER A 118 -6.76 -1.64 13.63
N VAL A 119 -5.81 -2.14 14.42
CA VAL A 119 -4.87 -1.30 15.16
C VAL A 119 -3.98 -0.44 14.26
N ALA A 120 -3.83 -0.80 12.98
CA ALA A 120 -3.07 -0.04 12.00
C ALA A 120 -3.86 1.13 11.39
N ALA A 121 -5.18 1.18 11.59
CA ALA A 121 -6.07 2.07 10.85
C ALA A 121 -5.76 3.56 11.10
N GLU A 122 -5.56 3.94 12.35
CA GLU A 122 -5.31 5.34 12.73
C GLU A 122 -3.97 5.84 12.19
N SER A 123 -2.90 5.06 12.37
CA SER A 123 -1.56 5.43 11.88
C SER A 123 -1.51 5.43 10.34
N ALA A 124 -2.20 4.50 9.68
CA ALA A 124 -2.34 4.51 8.23
C ALA A 124 -3.10 5.76 7.74
N LEU A 125 -4.16 6.16 8.45
CA LEU A 125 -4.91 7.38 8.11
C LEU A 125 -4.03 8.63 8.23
N ARG A 126 -3.14 8.70 9.23
CA ARG A 126 -2.17 9.81 9.34
C ARG A 126 -1.26 9.87 8.11
N LEU A 127 -0.71 8.74 7.66
CA LEU A 127 0.12 8.67 6.44
C LEU A 127 -0.65 9.13 5.20
N VAL A 128 -1.90 8.69 5.05
CA VAL A 128 -2.79 9.11 3.96
C VAL A 128 -3.08 10.61 3.99
N ASN A 129 -3.29 11.18 5.18
CA ASN A 129 -3.50 12.62 5.36
C ASN A 129 -2.23 13.42 5.01
N PHE A 130 -1.05 12.92 5.36
CA PHE A 130 0.23 13.53 4.97
C PHE A 130 0.40 13.52 3.45
N ALA A 131 0.16 12.39 2.79
CA ALA A 131 0.20 12.28 1.34
C ALA A 131 -0.77 13.29 0.67
N TRP A 132 -1.99 13.41 1.18
CA TRP A 132 -2.96 14.39 0.71
C TRP A 132 -2.51 15.84 0.93
N ALA A 133 -1.93 16.17 2.08
CA ALA A 133 -1.46 17.52 2.38
C ALA A 133 -0.39 18.01 1.39
N VAL A 134 0.47 17.10 0.92
CA VAL A 134 1.47 17.36 -0.11
C VAL A 134 0.82 17.46 -1.50
N LEU A 135 0.07 16.43 -1.91
CA LEU A 135 -0.40 16.29 -3.29
C LEU A 135 -1.59 17.19 -3.65
N SER A 136 -2.34 17.68 -2.66
CA SER A 136 -3.50 18.56 -2.89
C SER A 136 -3.11 20.01 -3.17
N GLN A 137 -1.89 20.42 -2.83
CA GLN A 137 -1.44 21.80 -3.00
C GLN A 137 -0.52 21.90 -4.23
N PRO A 138 -0.86 22.71 -5.25
CA PRO A 138 -0.09 22.75 -6.50
C PRO A 138 1.41 22.99 -6.31
N LYS A 139 1.79 23.96 -5.47
CA LYS A 139 3.20 24.30 -5.20
C LYS A 139 3.95 23.19 -4.47
N LEU A 140 3.31 22.54 -3.50
CA LEU A 140 3.94 21.45 -2.75
C LEU A 140 4.06 20.19 -3.60
N ARG A 141 3.03 19.89 -4.39
CA ARG A 141 3.04 18.80 -5.37
C ARG A 141 4.15 18.99 -6.38
N GLU A 142 4.29 20.19 -6.96
CA GLU A 142 5.36 20.47 -7.93
C GLU A 142 6.77 20.28 -7.33
N ALA A 143 7.01 20.84 -6.14
CA ALA A 143 8.28 20.67 -5.43
C ALA A 143 8.56 19.20 -5.12
N TYR A 144 7.52 18.47 -4.71
CA TYR A 144 7.58 17.05 -4.41
C TYR A 144 7.85 16.20 -5.67
N ASP A 145 7.15 16.46 -6.75
CA ASP A 145 7.32 15.79 -8.04
C ASP A 145 8.77 15.96 -8.54
N ASN A 146 9.32 17.18 -8.44
CA ASN A 146 10.72 17.45 -8.78
C ASN A 146 11.72 16.66 -7.93
N GLN A 147 11.45 16.45 -6.64
CA GLN A 147 12.32 15.61 -5.79
C GLN A 147 12.16 14.13 -6.14
N LEU A 148 10.93 13.67 -6.34
CA LEU A 148 10.59 12.28 -6.61
C LEU A 148 11.25 11.80 -7.91
N PHE A 149 11.17 12.59 -8.99
CA PHE A 149 11.77 12.23 -10.29
C PHE A 149 13.30 12.15 -10.28
N ASN A 150 13.94 12.71 -9.25
CA ASN A 150 15.39 12.66 -9.08
C ASN A 150 15.86 11.53 -8.13
N SER A 151 14.95 10.71 -7.59
CA SER A 151 15.32 9.64 -6.65
C SER A 151 15.49 8.27 -7.33
N SER A 152 16.48 7.49 -6.88
CA SER A 152 16.73 6.12 -7.37
C SER A 152 15.60 5.15 -7.00
N GLU A 153 14.97 5.35 -5.84
CA GLU A 153 13.83 4.57 -5.33
C GLU A 153 12.59 4.73 -6.23
N PHE A 154 12.41 5.92 -6.80
CA PHE A 154 11.36 6.19 -7.77
C PHE A 154 11.57 5.40 -9.07
N LEU A 155 12.81 5.36 -9.57
CA LEU A 155 13.16 4.58 -10.76
C LEU A 155 12.94 3.09 -10.55
N GLU A 156 13.22 2.57 -9.35
CA GLU A 156 12.92 1.18 -8.99
C GLU A 156 11.40 0.91 -8.98
N TYR A 157 10.60 1.75 -8.31
CA TYR A 157 9.13 1.65 -8.31
C TYR A 157 8.55 1.69 -9.74
N VAL A 158 9.06 2.59 -10.58
CA VAL A 158 8.68 2.70 -11.99
C VAL A 158 9.07 1.43 -12.77
N SER A 159 10.27 0.88 -12.57
CA SER A 159 10.71 -0.34 -13.26
C SER A 159 9.86 -1.57 -12.90
N LEU A 160 9.40 -1.64 -11.64
CA LEU A 160 8.57 -2.72 -11.12
C LEU A 160 7.08 -2.54 -11.43
N SER A 161 6.66 -1.32 -11.77
CA SER A 161 5.31 -1.02 -12.25
C SER A 161 5.32 -0.93 -13.77
N SER A 162 4.89 -2.02 -14.42
CA SER A 162 4.77 -2.26 -15.88
C SER A 162 4.26 -1.09 -16.77
N SER A 163 3.80 0.02 -16.19
CA SER A 163 3.11 1.13 -16.85
C SER A 163 3.99 2.29 -17.36
N TYR A 164 5.25 2.44 -16.95
CA TYR A 164 6.01 3.69 -17.27
C TYR A 164 6.85 3.65 -18.56
N SER A 165 6.97 2.50 -19.24
CA SER A 165 7.78 2.37 -20.47
C SER A 165 7.32 3.26 -21.63
N LYS A 166 6.16 3.91 -21.53
CA LYS A 166 5.61 4.82 -22.55
C LYS A 166 5.76 6.31 -22.22
N ALA A 167 5.94 6.70 -20.96
CA ALA A 167 5.98 8.11 -20.55
C ALA A 167 7.40 8.72 -20.65
N ALA A 168 8.44 7.92 -20.44
CA ALA A 168 9.83 8.38 -20.56
C ALA A 168 10.25 8.66 -22.02
N THR A 169 9.58 8.02 -22.99
CA THR A 169 9.89 8.15 -24.42
C THR A 169 9.33 9.45 -25.03
N GLN A 170 8.35 10.11 -24.39
CA GLN A 170 7.72 11.33 -24.92
C GLN A 170 8.33 12.65 -24.42
N ARG A 171 9.31 12.62 -23.50
CA ARG A 171 10.07 13.83 -23.12
C ARG A 171 11.37 14.01 -23.93
N ASN A 172 11.75 13.01 -24.73
CA ASN A 172 12.96 13.02 -25.57
C ASN A 172 12.64 13.00 -27.07
N ALA A 173 11.42 13.38 -27.47
CA ALA A 173 10.99 13.49 -28.86
C ALA A 173 10.49 14.91 -29.15
#